data_AF-V7I654-F1
#
_entry.id   AF-V7I654-F1
#
_cell.length_a   1.000
_cell.length_b   1.000
_cell.length_c   1.000
_cell.angle_alpha   90.00
_cell.angle_beta   90.00
_cell.angle_gamma   90.00
#
_symmetry.space_group_name_H-M   'P 1'
#
loop_
_entity.id
_entity.type
_entity.pdbx_description
1 polymer ?
#
loop_
_entity_poly.entity_id
_entity_poly.type
_entity_poly.pdbx_seq_one_letter_code
_entity_poly.pdbx_strand_id
1 'polypeptide(L)'
;MKRITTDELRTMTDREGLILQGCGGELSEWVNGINELLTQEGILQNGDAFKEVFAFEHNGCTNLLFPMENVDLHMGKLAIWRLQSHSAFGGTWLSDYLPNRLGVSMDEQPTQQDSGLEMKQSY
;
A
#
# COMPACT_ATOMS: atom_id res chain seq x y z
N MET A 1 2.87 11.18 7.30
CA MET A 1 3.64 10.44 6.29
C MET A 1 4.88 9.83 6.93
N LYS A 2 5.15 8.55 6.68
CA LYS A 2 6.35 7.85 7.16
C LYS A 2 7.18 7.38 5.96
N ARG A 3 8.50 7.52 6.01
CA ARG A 3 9.40 6.89 5.01
C ARG A 3 9.67 5.45 5.41
N ILE A 4 9.58 4.53 4.46
CA ILE A 4 9.87 3.12 4.64
C ILE A 4 10.86 2.63 3.57
N THR A 5 11.56 1.55 3.85
CA THR A 5 12.40 0.86 2.87
C THR A 5 11.56 -0.06 1.99
N THR A 6 12.12 -0.47 0.84
CA THR A 6 11.50 -1.50 0.02
C THR A 6 11.38 -2.83 0.77
N ASP A 7 12.28 -3.13 1.71
CA ASP A 7 12.20 -4.34 2.53
C ASP A 7 11.06 -4.29 3.54
N GLU A 8 10.81 -3.15 4.18
CA GLU A 8 9.62 -2.95 5.01
C GLU A 8 8.34 -3.04 4.18
N LEU A 9 8.35 -2.58 2.92
CA LEU A 9 7.22 -2.73 2.01
C LEU A 9 6.96 -4.21 1.66
N ARG A 10 8.02 -5.01 1.44
CA ARG A 10 7.91 -6.45 1.13
C ARG A 10 7.18 -7.25 2.21
N THR A 11 7.19 -6.80 3.47
CA THR A 11 6.53 -7.49 4.57
C THR A 11 5.02 -7.18 4.67
N MET A 12 4.48 -6.28 3.85
CA MET A 12 3.07 -5.85 3.91
C MET A 12 2.14 -6.75 3.09
N THR A 13 2.31 -8.07 3.19
CA THR A 13 1.53 -9.06 2.42
C THR A 13 0.09 -9.24 2.92
N ASP A 14 -0.18 -8.82 4.16
CA ASP A 14 -1.47 -8.90 4.84
C ASP A 14 -2.34 -7.63 4.68
N ARG A 15 -1.91 -6.72 3.80
CA ARG A 15 -2.44 -5.37 3.64
C ARG A 15 -2.80 -5.05 2.22
N GLU A 16 -3.60 -4.00 2.04
CA GLU A 16 -3.93 -3.48 0.72
C GLU A 16 -3.82 -1.97 0.66
N GLY A 17 -3.46 -1.46 -0.51
CA GLY A 17 -3.32 -0.03 -0.71
C GLY A 17 -3.15 0.37 -2.16
N LEU A 18 -3.32 1.67 -2.40
CA LEU A 18 -3.02 2.29 -3.68
C LEU A 18 -1.59 2.79 -3.67
N ILE A 19 -0.77 2.33 -4.60
CA ILE A 19 0.57 2.87 -4.84
C ILE A 19 0.51 3.82 -6.02
N LEU A 20 1.01 5.03 -5.82
CA LEU A 20 1.31 6.01 -6.86
C LEU A 20 2.82 6.11 -7.06
N GLN A 21 3.25 6.25 -8.31
CA GLN A 21 4.66 6.17 -8.70
C GLN A 21 5.16 7.50 -9.24
N GLY A 22 6.42 7.82 -8.97
CA GLY A 22 7.05 9.05 -9.48
C GLY A 22 6.58 10.33 -8.79
N CYS A 23 6.23 10.25 -7.51
CA CYS A 23 5.82 11.37 -6.67
C CYS A 23 7.04 12.23 -6.28
N GLY A 24 7.57 13.00 -7.23
CA GLY A 24 8.64 13.98 -6.99
C GLY A 24 8.12 15.26 -6.31
N GLY A 25 9.05 16.15 -5.93
CA GLY A 25 8.70 17.41 -5.28
C GLY A 25 8.22 17.22 -3.83
N GLU A 26 7.34 18.11 -3.38
CA GLU A 26 6.81 18.11 -2.01
C GLU A 26 5.74 17.02 -1.84
N LEU A 27 6.04 15.99 -1.06
CA LEU A 27 5.16 14.83 -0.90
C LEU A 27 3.83 15.16 -0.20
N SER A 28 3.79 16.21 0.61
CA SER A 28 2.54 16.68 1.22
C SER A 28 1.55 17.21 0.17
N GLU A 29 2.04 17.83 -0.91
CA GLU A 29 1.19 18.29 -2.01
C GLU A 29 0.52 17.11 -2.72
N TRP A 30 1.26 16.00 -2.90
CA TRP A 30 0.68 14.75 -3.42
C TRP A 30 -0.40 14.19 -2.51
N VAL A 31 -0.13 14.07 -1.21
CA VAL A 31 -1.11 13.52 -0.26
C VAL A 31 -2.37 14.38 -0.20
N ASN A 32 -2.21 15.70 -0.14
CA ASN A 32 -3.33 16.64 -0.10
C ASN A 32 -4.13 16.61 -1.42
N GLY A 33 -3.45 16.67 -2.56
CA GLY A 33 -4.09 16.67 -3.86
C GLY A 33 -4.84 15.37 -4.16
N ILE A 34 -4.27 14.22 -3.81
CA ILE A 34 -4.95 12.93 -3.98
C ILE A 34 -6.17 12.81 -3.07
N ASN A 35 -6.07 13.22 -1.80
CA ASN A 35 -7.24 13.24 -0.92
C ASN A 35 -8.34 14.17 -1.44
N GLU A 36 -7.99 15.35 -1.96
CA GLU A 36 -8.95 16.28 -2.56
C GLU A 36 -9.64 15.66 -3.78
N LEU A 37 -8.87 15.13 -4.73
CA LEU A 37 -9.41 14.50 -5.95
C LEU A 37 -10.33 13.33 -5.62
N LEU A 38 -9.91 12.43 -4.73
CA LEU A 38 -10.72 11.27 -4.35
C LEU A 38 -11.99 11.68 -3.57
N THR A 39 -11.95 12.79 -2.83
CA THR A 39 -13.13 13.35 -2.18
C THR A 39 -14.11 13.92 -3.21
N GLN A 40 -13.61 14.67 -4.19
CA GLN A 40 -14.43 15.27 -5.26
C GLN A 40 -15.12 14.21 -6.13
N GLU A 41 -14.46 13.08 -6.39
CA GLU A 41 -15.03 11.92 -7.11
C GLU A 41 -16.03 11.11 -6.25
N GLY A 42 -16.18 11.47 -4.97
CA GLY A 42 -16.98 10.73 -3.98
C GLY A 42 -16.48 9.29 -3.82
N ILE A 43 -15.16 9.12 -3.86
CA ILE A 43 -14.45 7.87 -3.57
C ILE A 43 -14.17 7.78 -2.07
N LEU A 44 -13.63 8.83 -1.48
CA LEU A 44 -13.56 8.98 -0.02
C LEU A 44 -14.97 9.28 0.50
N GLN A 45 -15.42 8.49 1.47
CA GLN A 45 -16.77 8.58 2.03
C GLN A 45 -16.72 9.20 3.43
N ASN A 46 -17.85 9.75 3.87
CA ASN A 46 -18.03 10.28 5.24
C ASN A 46 -16.98 11.34 5.68
N GLY A 47 -16.37 12.04 4.73
CA GLY A 47 -15.33 13.04 5.00
C GLY A 47 -14.01 12.46 5.47
N ASP A 48 -13.79 11.16 5.24
CA ASP A 48 -12.54 10.50 5.60
C ASP A 48 -11.40 10.84 4.62
N ALA A 49 -10.16 10.49 4.98
CA ALA A 49 -8.98 10.78 4.20
C ALA A 49 -7.83 9.80 4.53
N PHE A 50 -6.92 9.61 3.58
CA PHE A 50 -5.66 8.93 3.84
C PHE A 50 -4.76 9.78 4.74
N LYS A 51 -4.53 9.31 5.96
CA LYS A 51 -3.69 9.98 6.98
C LYS A 51 -2.32 9.32 7.11
N GLU A 52 -2.27 8.00 7.01
CA GLU A 52 -1.06 7.20 7.18
C GLU A 52 -0.45 6.80 5.83
N VAL A 53 0.07 7.78 5.09
CA VAL A 53 0.75 7.52 3.81
C VAL A 53 2.22 7.14 4.04
N PHE A 54 2.68 6.12 3.33
CA PHE A 54 4.09 5.71 3.32
C PHE A 54 4.80 6.16 2.06
N ALA A 55 6.02 6.68 2.20
CA ALA A 55 6.88 7.03 1.08
C ALA A 55 8.05 6.05 0.99
N PHE A 56 8.37 5.58 -0.20
CA PHE A 56 9.49 4.67 -0.44
C PHE A 56 10.15 4.96 -1.78
N GLU A 57 11.42 4.61 -1.92
CA GLU A 57 12.13 4.69 -3.19
C GLU A 57 12.18 3.31 -3.84
N HIS A 58 11.99 3.25 -5.16
CA HIS A 58 12.25 2.05 -5.94
C HIS A 58 12.58 2.46 -7.37
N ASN A 59 13.69 1.95 -7.91
CA ASN A 59 14.21 2.26 -9.25
C ASN A 59 14.43 3.76 -9.50
N GLY A 60 14.92 4.50 -8.50
CA GLY A 60 15.20 5.93 -8.62
C GLY A 60 13.96 6.83 -8.58
N CYS A 61 12.76 6.26 -8.35
CA CYS A 61 11.51 7.00 -8.21
C CYS A 61 11.05 7.00 -6.76
N THR A 62 10.64 8.17 -6.25
CA THR A 62 9.86 8.25 -5.02
C THR A 62 8.42 7.83 -5.30
N ASN A 63 7.90 6.90 -4.53
CA ASN A 63 6.55 6.35 -4.65
C ASN A 63 5.82 6.56 -3.32
N LEU A 64 4.49 6.64 -3.39
CA LEU A 64 3.62 6.77 -2.23
C LEU A 64 2.66 5.58 -2.17
N LEU A 65 2.63 4.91 -1.03
CA LEU A 65 1.60 3.94 -0.67
C LEU A 65 0.55 4.64 0.19
N PHE A 66 -0.69 4.60 -0.27
CA PHE A 66 -1.90 5.01 0.42
C PHE A 66 -2.61 3.74 0.93
N PRO A 67 -2.38 3.34 2.20
CA PRO A 67 -2.97 2.15 2.78
C PRO A 67 -4.47 2.36 2.94
N MET A 68 -5.25 1.31 2.67
CA MET A 68 -6.72 1.38 2.72
C MET A 68 -7.30 0.95 4.06
N GLU A 69 -6.47 0.47 4.99
CA GLU A 69 -6.94 0.03 6.29
C GLU A 69 -7.56 1.21 7.05
N ASN A 70 -8.79 1.02 7.52
CA ASN A 70 -9.54 2.02 8.28
C ASN A 70 -9.82 3.33 7.52
N VAL A 71 -9.87 3.27 6.18
CA VAL A 71 -10.32 4.40 5.35
C VAL A 71 -11.66 4.05 4.72
N ASP A 72 -12.64 4.94 4.88
CA ASP A 72 -13.96 4.74 4.29
C ASP A 72 -13.97 5.07 2.78
N LEU A 73 -14.09 4.03 1.95
CA LEU A 73 -13.84 4.08 0.52
C LEU A 73 -14.95 3.40 -0.29
N HIS A 74 -15.40 4.08 -1.34
CA HIS A 74 -16.14 3.42 -2.41
C HIS A 74 -15.19 2.64 -3.32
N MET A 75 -14.86 1.40 -2.94
CA MET A 75 -13.88 0.56 -3.63
C MET A 75 -14.10 0.41 -5.14
N GLY A 76 -15.35 0.26 -5.59
CA GLY A 76 -15.65 0.16 -7.03
C GLY A 76 -15.25 1.40 -7.83
N LYS A 77 -15.47 2.61 -7.27
CA LYS A 77 -15.06 3.86 -7.91
C LYS A 77 -13.54 4.02 -7.86
N LEU A 78 -12.90 3.68 -6.74
CA LEU A 78 -11.44 3.74 -6.62
C LEU A 78 -10.76 2.84 -7.67
N ALA A 79 -11.31 1.65 -7.93
CA ALA A 79 -10.79 0.75 -8.95
C ALA A 79 -10.86 1.34 -10.36
N ILE A 80 -11.99 1.96 -10.72
CA ILE A 80 -12.15 2.64 -12.02
C ILE A 80 -11.25 3.88 -12.10
N TRP A 81 -11.20 4.69 -11.05
CA TRP A 81 -10.35 5.87 -10.98
C TRP A 81 -8.88 5.50 -11.19
N ARG A 82 -8.39 4.45 -10.52
CA ARG A 82 -7.01 3.95 -10.67
C ARG A 82 -6.70 3.60 -12.14
N LEU A 83 -7.63 2.95 -12.83
CA LEU A 83 -7.46 2.59 -14.25
C LEU A 83 -7.43 3.84 -15.14
N GLN A 84 -8.33 4.81 -14.91
CA GLN A 84 -8.44 6.03 -15.70
C GLN A 84 -7.24 6.97 -15.49
N SER A 85 -6.72 7.04 -14.27
CA SER A 85 -5.61 7.92 -13.89
C SER A 85 -4.24 7.27 -14.03
N HIS A 86 -4.17 6.00 -14.47
CA HIS A 86 -2.93 5.23 -14.50
C HIS A 86 -1.81 5.91 -15.29
N SER A 87 -2.12 6.49 -16.46
CA SER A 87 -1.10 7.18 -17.27
C SER A 87 -0.52 8.42 -16.61
N ALA A 88 -1.25 9.03 -15.68
CA ALA A 88 -0.82 10.23 -14.95
C ALA A 88 -0.05 9.88 -13.68
N PHE A 89 -0.48 8.85 -12.94
CA PHE A 89 0.04 8.57 -11.59
C PHE A 89 0.72 7.21 -11.42
N GLY A 90 0.71 6.35 -12.45
CA GLY A 90 1.23 4.98 -12.37
C GLY A 90 0.50 4.13 -11.33
N GLY A 91 -0.78 4.41 -11.07
CA GLY A 91 -1.57 3.80 -10.00
C GLY A 91 -1.64 2.27 -10.09
N THR A 92 -1.30 1.58 -9.01
CA THR A 92 -1.31 0.11 -8.89
C THR A 92 -1.70 -0.33 -7.48
N TRP A 93 -2.27 -1.52 -7.35
CA TRP A 93 -2.53 -2.10 -6.02
C TRP A 93 -1.25 -2.58 -5.37
N LEU A 94 -1.21 -2.58 -4.04
CA LEU A 94 -0.11 -3.15 -3.27
C LEU A 94 -0.01 -4.65 -3.56
N SER A 95 -1.14 -5.37 -3.55
CA SER A 95 -1.22 -6.78 -3.91
C SER A 95 -0.70 -7.11 -5.30
N ASP A 96 -0.79 -6.18 -6.26
CA ASP A 96 -0.17 -6.32 -7.58
C ASP A 96 1.31 -5.94 -7.55
N TYR A 97 1.69 -4.90 -6.80
CA TYR A 97 3.05 -4.38 -6.79
C TYR A 97 4.04 -5.35 -6.16
N LEU A 98 3.67 -5.97 -5.04
CA LEU A 98 4.53 -6.89 -4.30
C LEU A 98 5.05 -8.05 -5.18
N PRO A 99 4.20 -8.87 -5.82
CA PRO A 99 4.66 -9.94 -6.68
C PRO A 99 5.25 -9.41 -8.01
N ASN A 100 4.61 -8.43 -8.66
CA ASN A 100 4.99 -8.05 -10.03
C ASN A 100 6.18 -7.08 -10.12
N ARG A 101 6.48 -6.34 -9.06
CA ARG A 101 7.58 -5.36 -9.03
C ARG A 101 8.68 -5.74 -8.06
N LEU A 102 8.34 -6.42 -6.96
CA LEU A 102 9.31 -6.80 -5.94
C LEU A 102 9.61 -8.31 -5.93
N GLY A 103 8.81 -9.14 -6.61
CA GLY A 103 8.99 -10.60 -6.60
C GLY A 103 8.67 -11.24 -5.26
N VAL A 104 7.75 -10.65 -4.49
CA VAL A 104 7.27 -11.21 -3.21
C VAL A 104 6.30 -12.35 -3.50
N SER A 105 6.49 -13.48 -2.82
CA SER A 105 5.52 -14.58 -2.84
C SER A 105 4.33 -14.23 -1.95
N MET A 106 3.12 -14.25 -2.52
CA MET A 106 1.88 -13.97 -1.77
C MET A 106 1.29 -15.23 -1.11
N ASP A 107 1.87 -16.41 -1.39
CA ASP A 107 1.41 -17.70 -0.87
C ASP A 107 2.06 -18.08 0.48
N GLU A 108 3.05 -17.30 0.94
CA GLU A 108 3.75 -17.56 2.20
C GLU A 108 2.94 -17.00 3.38
N GLN A 109 2.13 -17.87 4.01
CA GLN A 109 1.69 -17.62 5.38
C GLN A 109 2.94 -17.51 6.27
N PRO A 110 3.02 -16.53 7.19
CA PRO A 110 4.12 -16.45 8.12
C PRO A 110 4.17 -17.75 8.92
N THR A 111 5.21 -18.56 8.69
CA THR A 111 5.50 -19.71 9.53
C THR A 111 5.64 -19.19 10.95
N GLN A 112 4.65 -19.46 11.79
CA GLN A 112 4.78 -19.30 13.24
C GLN A 112 6.07 -20.03 13.62
N GLN A 113 7.04 -19.28 14.12
CA GLN A 113 8.21 -19.84 14.77
C GLN A 113 7.70 -20.76 15.89
N ASP A 114 7.93 -22.05 15.68
CA ASP A 114 7.58 -23.13 16.58
C ASP A 114 8.14 -22.82 17.98
N SER A 115 7.25 -22.35 18.85
CA SER A 115 7.53 -22.05 20.24
C SER A 115 6.84 -23.11 21.11
N GLY A 116 7.57 -24.18 21.35
CA GLY A 116 7.41 -25.00 22.56
C GLY A 116 6.91 -26.42 22.34
N LEU A 117 7.78 -27.40 22.58
CA LEU A 117 8.01 -27.99 23.92
C LEU A 117 8.65 -29.36 23.73
N GLU A 118 9.86 -29.53 24.26
CA GLU A 118 10.51 -30.84 24.41
C GLU A 118 9.61 -31.80 25.21
N MET A 119 9.01 -32.77 24.51
CA MET A 119 8.50 -33.98 25.13
C MET A 119 9.70 -34.85 25.54
N LYS A 120 10.10 -34.76 26.81
CA LYS A 120 10.99 -35.74 27.44
C LYS A 120 10.38 -37.13 27.29
N GLN A 121 11.01 -38.00 26.49
CA GLN A 121 10.69 -39.41 26.46
C GLN A 121 11.23 -40.09 27.72
N SER A 122 10.31 -40.77 28.41
CA SER A 122 10.58 -41.64 29.55
C SER A 122 11.24 -42.94 29.07
N TYR A 123 12.30 -43.36 29.76
CA TYR A 123 12.71 -44.76 29.93
C TYR A 123 13.09 -44.97 31.39
#